data_AF-A0A5C0B3Z2-F1
#
_entry.id   AF-A0A5C0B3Z2-F1
#
_cell.length_a   1.000
_cell.length_b   1.000
_cell.length_c   1.000
_cell.angle_alpha   90.00
_cell.angle_beta   90.00
_cell.angle_gamma   90.00
#
_symmetry.space_group_name_H-M   'P 1'
#
loop_
_entity.id
_entity.type
_entity.pdbx_description
1 polymer ?
#
loop_
_entity_poly.entity_id
_entity_poly.type
_entity_poly.pdbx_seq_one_letter_code
_entity_poly.pdbx_strand_id
1 'polypeptide(L)'
;MLLRMRREIDAELQPRFPMHQGKAYPYGRCLEISQLFMDKLRAALNTNIPTRGLRALRDFVRAGGRIDWVWGALREQFFQNAFQVGGLYVDVSNDTVTVTKPPVEILPFKQADFLAIQGIEHFIKVARIYWNVEVYINDVVPSLAPILPMIAVPQQGLPALASATDYMIDYFRRDRFVQAETYLREGPSLPPEHRAAMLVGVPDELRASDATQGREAAIAAVIAARDTSVDLDPQWRAARLQDYLRVPH
;
A
#
# COMPACT_ATOMS: atom_id res chain seq x y z
N MET A 1 -25.50 6.67 -7.98
CA MET A 1 -24.93 5.41 -8.52
C MET A 1 -23.82 4.90 -7.61
N LEU A 2 -22.72 5.65 -7.43
CA LEU A 2 -21.58 5.26 -6.59
C LEU A 2 -21.99 4.89 -5.17
N LEU A 3 -22.79 5.72 -4.49
CA LEU A 3 -23.33 5.41 -3.16
C LEU A 3 -24.15 4.11 -3.12
N ARG A 4 -24.87 3.77 -4.20
CA ARG A 4 -25.64 2.51 -4.25
C ARG A 4 -24.69 1.32 -4.30
N MET A 5 -23.70 1.39 -5.20
CA MET A 5 -22.65 0.37 -5.31
C MET A 5 -21.86 0.23 -4.00
N ARG A 6 -21.56 1.36 -3.33
CA ARG A 6 -20.90 1.34 -2.02
C ARG A 6 -21.71 0.60 -0.95
N ARG A 7 -23.04 0.80 -0.88
CA ARG A 7 -23.90 0.03 0.04
C ARG A 7 -23.94 -1.47 -0.28
N GLU A 8 -23.95 -1.82 -1.57
CA GLU A 8 -23.88 -3.24 -2.00
C GLU A 8 -22.54 -3.87 -1.58
N ILE A 9 -21.45 -3.09 -1.61
CA ILE A 9 -20.12 -3.49 -1.13
C ILE A 9 -20.10 -3.64 0.38
N ASP A 10 -20.67 -2.68 1.12
CA ASP A 10 -20.73 -2.74 2.58
C ASP A 10 -21.47 -4.00 3.05
N ALA A 11 -22.60 -4.34 2.41
CA ALA A 11 -23.37 -5.54 2.71
C ALA A 11 -22.58 -6.85 2.47
N GLU A 12 -21.63 -6.84 1.53
CA GLU A 12 -20.78 -7.99 1.22
C GLU A 12 -19.55 -8.08 2.14
N LEU A 13 -18.92 -6.94 2.45
CA LEU A 13 -17.66 -6.90 3.18
C LEU A 13 -17.84 -6.86 4.69
N GLN A 14 -18.89 -6.24 5.22
CA GLN A 14 -19.11 -6.12 6.66
C GLN A 14 -19.15 -7.50 7.36
N PRO A 15 -19.84 -8.54 6.85
CA PRO A 15 -19.82 -9.86 7.46
C PRO A 15 -18.44 -10.55 7.40
N ARG A 16 -17.64 -10.25 6.37
CA ARG A 16 -16.32 -10.85 6.16
C ARG A 16 -15.22 -10.16 6.98
N PHE A 17 -15.38 -8.87 7.20
CA PHE A 17 -14.41 -8.01 7.87
C PHE A 17 -15.09 -7.12 8.93
N PRO A 18 -15.69 -7.72 9.98
CA PRO A 18 -16.51 -6.98 10.93
C PRO A 18 -15.71 -5.98 11.77
N MET A 19 -14.43 -6.27 12.02
CA MET A 19 -13.54 -5.48 12.86
C MET A 19 -12.17 -5.30 12.19
N HIS A 20 -11.49 -4.20 12.53
CA HIS A 20 -10.08 -3.95 12.24
C HIS A 20 -9.47 -3.13 13.37
N GLN A 21 -8.39 -3.63 13.98
CA GLN A 21 -7.71 -2.97 15.12
C GLN A 21 -8.68 -2.49 16.23
N GLY A 22 -9.65 -3.34 16.58
CA GLY A 22 -10.63 -3.03 17.62
C GLY A 22 -11.74 -2.03 17.22
N LYS A 23 -11.77 -1.55 15.98
CA LYS A 23 -12.82 -0.68 15.44
C LYS A 23 -13.70 -1.44 14.46
N ALA A 24 -14.99 -1.08 14.42
CA ALA A 24 -15.96 -1.68 13.52
C ALA A 24 -15.72 -1.29 12.05
N TYR A 25 -16.17 -2.13 11.13
CA TYR A 25 -16.34 -1.78 9.73
C TYR A 25 -17.03 -0.41 9.56
N PRO A 26 -16.59 0.48 8.66
CA PRO A 26 -15.61 0.26 7.57
C PRO A 26 -14.17 0.64 7.91
N TYR A 27 -13.82 0.80 9.20
CA TYR A 27 -12.51 1.31 9.60
C TYR A 27 -11.35 0.46 9.02
N GLY A 28 -10.37 1.12 8.39
CA GLY A 28 -9.18 0.49 7.83
C GLY A 28 -9.41 -0.35 6.57
N ARG A 29 -10.60 -0.35 5.97
CA ARG A 29 -10.96 -1.22 4.83
C ARG A 29 -10.95 -0.54 3.45
N CYS A 30 -10.18 0.53 3.29
CA CYS A 30 -10.15 1.29 2.02
C CYS A 30 -9.72 0.43 0.83
N LEU A 31 -8.79 -0.50 1.05
CA LEU A 31 -8.29 -1.40 0.01
C LEU A 31 -9.38 -2.34 -0.49
N GLU A 32 -10.00 -3.09 0.43
CA GLU A 32 -11.01 -4.11 0.11
C GLU A 32 -12.25 -3.47 -0.52
N ILE A 33 -12.66 -2.31 -0.01
CA ILE A 33 -13.77 -1.52 -0.58
C ILE A 33 -13.44 -1.08 -2.01
N SER A 34 -12.24 -0.55 -2.25
CA SER A 34 -11.82 -0.06 -3.58
C SER A 34 -11.67 -1.19 -4.58
N GLN A 35 -11.07 -2.31 -4.18
CA GLN A 35 -10.96 -3.54 -4.99
C GLN A 35 -12.33 -3.98 -5.50
N LEU A 36 -13.25 -4.23 -4.57
CA LEU A 36 -14.57 -4.75 -4.90
C LEU A 36 -15.41 -3.71 -5.68
N PHE A 37 -15.22 -2.42 -5.38
CA PHE A 37 -15.81 -1.34 -6.17
C PHE A 37 -15.37 -1.38 -7.62
N MET A 38 -14.07 -1.53 -7.89
CA MET A 38 -13.55 -1.56 -9.26
C MET A 38 -14.09 -2.76 -10.04
N ASP A 39 -14.16 -3.92 -9.40
CA ASP A 39 -14.71 -5.14 -10.02
C ASP A 39 -16.19 -4.98 -10.37
N LYS A 40 -17.00 -4.47 -9.43
CA LYS A 40 -18.43 -4.19 -9.66
C LYS A 40 -18.62 -3.09 -10.71
N LEU A 41 -17.77 -2.06 -10.73
CA LEU A 41 -17.84 -0.99 -11.72
C LEU A 41 -17.53 -1.53 -13.12
N ARG A 42 -16.47 -2.32 -13.30
CA ARG A 42 -16.13 -2.97 -14.57
C ARG A 42 -17.28 -3.85 -15.06
N ALA A 43 -17.83 -4.69 -14.18
CA ALA A 43 -19.00 -5.50 -14.51
C ALA A 43 -20.19 -4.63 -14.95
N ALA A 44 -20.51 -3.57 -14.20
CA ALA A 44 -21.62 -2.67 -14.50
C ALA A 44 -21.45 -1.93 -15.84
N LEU A 45 -20.23 -1.49 -16.18
CA LEU A 45 -19.95 -0.80 -17.44
C LEU A 45 -20.27 -1.67 -18.67
N ASN A 46 -20.20 -3.00 -18.53
CA ASN A 46 -20.56 -3.98 -19.55
C ASN A 46 -22.06 -4.32 -19.62
N THR A 47 -22.89 -3.72 -18.77
CA THR A 47 -24.35 -3.95 -18.75
C THR A 47 -25.14 -2.81 -19.38
N ASN A 48 -26.42 -3.06 -19.70
CA ASN A 48 -27.36 -2.04 -20.16
C ASN A 48 -28.15 -1.36 -19.03
N ILE A 49 -27.66 -1.39 -17.78
CA ILE A 49 -28.36 -0.77 -16.64
C ILE A 49 -28.59 0.73 -16.89
N PRO A 50 -29.84 1.23 -16.77
CA PRO A 50 -30.22 2.56 -17.28
C PRO A 50 -30.06 3.68 -16.23
N THR A 51 -29.02 3.67 -15.40
CA THR A 51 -28.76 4.85 -14.54
C THR A 51 -28.02 5.94 -15.31
N ARG A 52 -28.39 7.22 -15.10
CA ARG A 52 -27.72 8.36 -15.74
C ARG A 52 -26.21 8.36 -15.50
N GLY A 53 -25.79 8.08 -14.26
CA GLY A 53 -24.37 8.04 -13.88
C GLY A 53 -23.58 6.93 -14.59
N LEU A 54 -24.16 5.72 -14.69
CA LEU A 54 -23.48 4.62 -15.37
C LEU A 54 -23.39 4.85 -16.89
N ARG A 55 -24.43 5.44 -17.49
CA ARG A 55 -24.37 5.88 -18.90
C ARG A 55 -23.26 6.89 -19.10
N ALA A 56 -23.18 7.94 -18.27
CA ALA A 56 -22.12 8.95 -18.38
C ALA A 56 -20.72 8.34 -18.27
N LEU A 57 -20.48 7.43 -17.32
CA LEU A 57 -19.20 6.74 -17.20
C LEU A 57 -18.90 5.83 -18.40
N ARG A 58 -19.91 5.14 -18.93
CA ARG A 58 -19.77 4.29 -20.11
C ARG A 58 -19.45 5.11 -21.35
N ASP A 59 -20.15 6.22 -21.55
CA ASP A 59 -19.94 7.12 -22.69
C ASP A 59 -18.55 7.77 -22.60
N PHE A 60 -18.12 8.18 -21.40
CA PHE A 60 -16.77 8.65 -21.13
C PHE A 60 -15.71 7.62 -21.50
N VAL A 61 -15.85 6.36 -21.05
CA VAL A 61 -14.91 5.28 -21.38
C VAL A 61 -14.92 4.97 -22.88
N ARG A 62 -16.09 4.93 -23.52
CA ARG A 62 -16.23 4.71 -24.97
C ARG A 62 -15.60 5.82 -25.81
N ALA A 63 -15.55 7.04 -25.28
CA ALA A 63 -14.86 8.17 -25.89
C ALA A 63 -13.33 8.16 -25.65
N GLY A 64 -12.78 7.11 -25.04
CA GLY A 64 -11.35 6.97 -24.73
C GLY A 64 -10.94 7.47 -23.35
N GLY A 65 -11.90 7.88 -22.52
CA GLY A 65 -11.66 8.21 -21.11
C GLY A 65 -11.23 6.99 -20.29
N ARG A 66 -10.43 7.21 -19.25
CA ARG A 66 -9.96 6.14 -18.36
C ARG A 66 -10.42 6.35 -16.92
N ILE A 67 -10.62 5.24 -16.24
CA ILE A 67 -10.87 5.16 -14.80
C ILE A 67 -9.68 4.41 -14.21
N ASP A 68 -8.79 5.15 -13.56
CA ASP A 68 -7.54 4.63 -13.04
C ASP A 68 -7.63 4.51 -11.51
N TRP A 69 -7.23 3.38 -10.96
CA TRP A 69 -6.98 3.27 -9.53
C TRP A 69 -5.69 4.03 -9.21
N VAL A 70 -5.77 4.99 -8.31
CA VAL A 70 -4.62 5.70 -7.76
C VAL A 70 -4.40 5.38 -6.27
N TRP A 71 -3.14 5.26 -5.87
CA TRP A 71 -2.72 5.12 -4.48
C TRP A 71 -1.65 6.18 -4.17
N GLY A 72 -1.74 6.83 -3.01
CA GLY A 72 -0.89 7.96 -2.68
C GLY A 72 -1.21 8.63 -1.36
N ALA A 73 -0.58 9.78 -1.12
CA ALA A 73 -0.77 10.62 0.04
C ALA A 73 -1.94 11.59 -0.18
N LEU A 74 -3.00 11.46 0.60
CA LEU A 74 -4.10 12.40 0.64
C LEU A 74 -3.81 13.46 1.71
N ARG A 75 -3.72 14.72 1.28
CA ARG A 75 -3.51 15.90 2.14
C ARG A 75 -2.26 15.76 3.04
N GLU A 76 -1.25 15.04 2.55
CA GLU A 76 0.00 14.73 3.27
C GLU A 76 -0.21 13.99 4.62
N GLN A 77 -1.38 13.39 4.83
CA GLN A 77 -1.80 12.85 6.14
C GLN A 77 -2.21 11.39 6.11
N PHE A 78 -2.69 10.88 4.96
CA PHE A 78 -3.24 9.54 4.86
C PHE A 78 -2.71 8.84 3.61
N PHE A 79 -2.41 7.54 3.70
CA PHE A 79 -2.34 6.72 2.50
C PHE A 79 -3.75 6.36 2.07
N GLN A 80 -4.09 6.65 0.81
CA GLN A 80 -5.45 6.48 0.32
C GLN A 80 -5.52 5.72 -1.01
N ASN A 81 -6.49 4.82 -1.09
CA ASN A 81 -6.95 4.22 -2.35
C ASN A 81 -8.10 5.06 -2.90
N ALA A 82 -7.97 5.51 -4.14
CA ALA A 82 -9.01 6.29 -4.82
C ALA A 82 -9.00 6.00 -6.33
N PHE A 83 -9.90 6.65 -7.05
CA PHE A 83 -10.00 6.57 -8.51
C PHE A 83 -9.83 7.94 -9.13
N GLN A 84 -9.06 7.99 -10.21
CA GLN A 84 -9.07 9.13 -11.13
C GLN A 84 -10.04 8.84 -12.27
N VAL A 85 -11.05 9.70 -12.42
CA VAL A 85 -12.03 9.65 -13.53
C VAL A 85 -11.93 10.94 -14.32
N GLY A 86 -11.08 10.95 -15.35
CA GLY A 86 -10.72 12.17 -16.06
C GLY A 86 -10.10 13.21 -15.12
N GLY A 87 -10.74 14.37 -14.99
CA GLY A 87 -10.32 15.44 -14.08
C GLY A 87 -10.83 15.31 -12.64
N LEU A 88 -11.52 14.22 -12.30
CA LEU A 88 -12.13 14.01 -10.98
C LEU A 88 -11.32 13.03 -10.15
N TYR A 89 -11.17 13.37 -8.86
CA TYR A 89 -10.85 12.44 -7.80
C TYR A 89 -12.15 11.83 -7.27
N VAL A 90 -12.20 10.51 -7.19
CA VAL A 90 -13.34 9.74 -6.70
C VAL A 90 -12.84 8.78 -5.62
N ASP A 91 -13.21 9.06 -4.38
CA ASP A 91 -12.95 8.19 -3.25
C ASP A 91 -14.24 7.50 -2.85
N VAL A 92 -14.23 6.17 -2.86
CA VAL A 92 -15.39 5.35 -2.48
C VAL A 92 -15.23 4.79 -1.07
N SER A 93 -14.24 5.26 -0.32
CA SER A 93 -13.80 4.77 0.99
C SER A 93 -13.40 5.90 1.96
N ASN A 94 -13.96 7.10 1.76
CA ASN A 94 -13.58 8.32 2.50
C ASN A 94 -13.90 8.24 4.02
N ASP A 95 -14.79 7.34 4.41
CA ASP A 95 -15.20 7.09 5.80
C ASP A 95 -14.34 6.03 6.53
N THR A 96 -13.34 5.45 5.87
CA THR A 96 -12.56 4.33 6.44
C THR A 96 -11.53 4.74 7.49
N VAL A 97 -11.26 6.04 7.65
CA VAL A 97 -10.45 6.57 8.77
C VAL A 97 -11.35 7.32 9.77
N THR A 98 -12.29 8.09 9.25
CA THR A 98 -13.26 8.86 10.03
C THR A 98 -14.66 8.43 9.65
N VAL A 99 -15.23 7.49 10.40
CA VAL A 99 -16.51 6.81 10.08
C VAL A 99 -17.73 7.74 10.01
N THR A 100 -17.61 8.99 10.46
CA THR A 100 -18.65 10.01 10.37
C THR A 100 -18.64 10.79 9.05
N LYS A 101 -17.59 10.65 8.22
CA LYS A 101 -17.51 11.29 6.90
C LYS A 101 -18.48 10.62 5.92
N PRO A 102 -18.86 11.31 4.82
CA PRO A 102 -19.54 10.66 3.71
C PRO A 102 -18.69 9.51 3.14
N PRO A 103 -19.28 8.34 2.84
CA PRO A 103 -18.53 7.16 2.37
C PRO A 103 -17.98 7.32 0.95
N VAL A 104 -18.57 8.23 0.16
CA VAL A 104 -18.10 8.57 -1.19
C VAL A 104 -17.82 10.07 -1.26
N GLU A 105 -16.63 10.43 -1.73
CA GLU A 105 -16.20 11.80 -2.01
C GLU A 105 -15.89 11.93 -3.51
N ILE A 106 -16.34 13.03 -4.12
CA ILE A 106 -16.04 13.36 -5.52
C ILE A 106 -15.71 14.83 -5.60
N LEU A 107 -14.56 15.16 -6.16
CA LEU A 107 -14.15 16.54 -6.39
C LEU A 107 -13.16 16.63 -7.56
N PRO A 108 -12.91 17.82 -8.11
CA PRO A 108 -11.82 18.02 -9.05
C PRO A 108 -10.50 17.52 -8.45
N PHE A 109 -9.70 16.78 -9.23
CA PHE A 109 -8.49 16.13 -8.74
C PHE A 109 -7.50 17.16 -8.16
N LYS A 110 -7.42 18.34 -8.76
CA LYS A 110 -6.59 19.47 -8.27
C LYS A 110 -7.01 20.02 -6.91
N GLN A 111 -8.23 19.74 -6.46
CA GLN A 111 -8.76 20.18 -5.16
C GLN A 111 -8.66 19.07 -4.09
N ALA A 112 -8.26 17.85 -4.48
CA ALA A 112 -8.16 16.72 -3.56
C ALA A 112 -6.91 16.74 -2.68
N ASP A 113 -5.90 17.53 -3.05
CA ASP A 113 -4.56 17.52 -2.45
C ASP A 113 -4.01 16.09 -2.36
N PHE A 114 -4.22 15.32 -3.44
CA PHE A 114 -3.74 13.96 -3.57
C PHE A 114 -2.42 13.95 -4.34
N LEU A 115 -1.39 13.37 -3.72
CA LEU A 115 -0.04 13.30 -4.27
C LEU A 115 0.41 11.85 -4.39
N ALA A 116 1.04 11.53 -5.51
CA ALA A 116 1.80 10.29 -5.64
C ALA A 116 2.93 10.29 -4.60
N ILE A 117 3.25 9.12 -4.02
CA ILE A 117 4.41 9.01 -3.15
C ILE A 117 5.67 9.27 -3.97
N GLN A 118 6.44 10.26 -3.54
CA GLN A 118 7.56 10.82 -4.30
C GLN A 118 8.91 10.12 -4.01
N GLY A 119 8.97 9.36 -2.92
CA GLY A 119 10.16 8.64 -2.47
C GLY A 119 10.01 8.14 -1.05
N ILE A 120 11.07 7.49 -0.54
CA ILE A 120 11.08 6.91 0.81
C ILE A 120 10.85 7.98 1.88
N GLU A 121 11.48 9.15 1.77
CA GLU A 121 11.32 10.23 2.74
C GLU A 121 9.87 10.71 2.85
N HIS A 122 9.22 10.91 1.70
CA HIS A 122 7.80 11.26 1.65
C HIS A 122 6.94 10.15 2.24
N PHE A 123 7.20 8.88 1.91
CA PHE A 123 6.52 7.74 2.52
C PHE A 123 6.66 7.75 4.06
N ILE A 124 7.86 7.91 4.59
CA ILE A 124 8.15 7.92 6.04
C ILE A 124 7.40 9.06 6.72
N LYS A 125 7.39 10.26 6.13
CA LYS A 125 6.65 11.42 6.65
C LYS A 125 5.16 11.10 6.81
N VAL A 126 4.54 10.53 5.78
CA VAL A 126 3.12 10.17 5.81
C VAL A 126 2.86 9.01 6.78
N ALA A 127 3.70 7.99 6.79
CA ALA A 127 3.59 6.84 7.69
C ALA A 127 3.67 7.25 9.17
N ARG A 128 4.62 8.14 9.52
CA ARG A 128 4.76 8.70 10.88
C ARG A 128 3.49 9.37 11.36
N ILE A 129 2.84 10.17 10.52
CA ILE A 129 1.60 10.88 10.86
C ILE A 129 0.42 9.90 10.91
N TYR A 130 0.26 9.09 9.87
CA TYR A 130 -0.93 8.28 9.68
C TYR A 130 -0.97 7.07 10.60
N TRP A 131 0.14 6.33 10.67
CA TRP A 131 0.26 5.09 11.43
C TRP A 131 0.85 5.29 12.82
N ASN A 132 1.35 6.48 13.14
CA ASN A 132 1.99 6.78 14.42
C ASN A 132 3.15 5.79 14.71
N VAL A 133 4.05 5.66 13.73
CA VAL A 133 5.19 4.72 13.72
C VAL A 133 6.51 5.46 13.56
N GLU A 134 7.59 4.89 14.08
CA GLU A 134 8.94 5.17 13.60
C GLU A 134 9.34 4.19 12.49
N VAL A 135 10.24 4.61 11.61
CA VAL A 135 10.68 3.79 10.46
C VAL A 135 12.19 3.59 10.52
N TYR A 136 12.60 2.34 10.40
CA TYR A 136 13.99 1.88 10.43
C TYR A 136 14.32 1.12 9.16
N ILE A 137 15.59 0.80 8.95
CA ILE A 137 16.02 -0.07 7.85
C ILE A 137 15.62 -1.52 8.10
N ASN A 138 15.40 -2.26 7.02
CA ASN A 138 15.25 -3.71 7.09
C ASN A 138 16.63 -4.39 7.22
N ASP A 139 17.10 -4.53 8.46
CA ASP A 139 18.28 -5.32 8.85
C ASP A 139 17.91 -6.70 9.45
N VAL A 140 16.65 -7.11 9.30
CA VAL A 140 16.10 -8.35 9.87
C VAL A 140 15.90 -9.42 8.80
N VAL A 141 15.36 -9.04 7.63
CA VAL A 141 15.05 -9.94 6.52
C VAL A 141 15.72 -9.45 5.23
N PRO A 142 17.05 -9.65 5.09
CA PRO A 142 17.84 -9.08 4.00
C PRO A 142 17.33 -9.40 2.59
N SER A 143 16.83 -10.62 2.38
CA SER A 143 16.35 -11.07 1.06
C SER A 143 15.12 -10.31 0.56
N LEU A 144 14.39 -9.65 1.47
CA LEU A 144 13.22 -8.81 1.17
C LEU A 144 13.56 -7.32 1.02
N ALA A 145 14.75 -6.90 1.45
CA ALA A 145 15.16 -5.49 1.45
C ALA A 145 15.05 -4.77 0.08
N PRO A 146 15.23 -5.43 -1.09
CA PRO A 146 15.01 -4.76 -2.37
C PRO A 146 13.60 -4.23 -2.60
N ILE A 147 12.58 -4.91 -2.07
CA ILE A 147 11.18 -4.51 -2.24
C ILE A 147 10.53 -4.01 -0.94
N LEU A 148 11.16 -4.30 0.22
CA LEU A 148 10.72 -3.94 1.55
C LEU A 148 11.94 -3.46 2.37
N PRO A 149 12.51 -2.28 2.05
CA PRO A 149 13.72 -1.77 2.70
C PRO A 149 13.47 -1.19 4.11
N MET A 150 12.20 -1.12 4.53
CA MET A 150 11.75 -0.40 5.72
C MET A 150 11.06 -1.32 6.72
N ILE A 151 11.29 -1.06 8.01
CA ILE A 151 10.54 -1.65 9.13
C ILE A 151 9.81 -0.51 9.85
N ALA A 152 8.50 -0.63 10.01
CA ALA A 152 7.70 0.29 10.81
C ALA A 152 7.53 -0.25 12.24
N VAL A 153 7.76 0.62 13.22
CA VAL A 153 7.61 0.33 14.65
C VAL A 153 6.52 1.24 15.20
N PRO A 154 5.33 0.71 15.53
CA PRO A 154 4.27 1.52 16.14
C PRO A 154 4.61 1.86 17.59
N GLN A 155 4.00 2.92 18.14
CA GLN A 155 4.10 3.22 19.58
C GLN A 155 3.59 2.06 20.46
N GLN A 156 2.64 1.28 19.95
CA GLN A 156 2.09 0.09 20.59
C GLN A 156 1.89 -1.00 19.54
N GLY A 157 2.42 -2.19 19.78
CA GLY A 157 2.34 -3.33 18.85
C GLY A 157 3.72 -3.86 18.47
N LEU A 158 3.73 -4.78 17.51
CA LEU A 158 4.95 -5.40 17.01
C LEU A 158 5.49 -4.63 15.79
N PRO A 159 6.82 -4.57 15.61
CA PRO A 159 7.43 -4.12 14.37
C PRO A 159 7.00 -4.99 13.19
N ALA A 160 6.82 -4.38 12.02
CA ALA A 160 6.49 -5.08 10.79
C ALA A 160 7.23 -4.48 9.59
N LEU A 161 7.43 -5.29 8.54
CA LEU A 161 7.92 -4.78 7.26
C LEU A 161 6.92 -3.76 6.71
N ALA A 162 7.41 -2.57 6.39
CA ALA A 162 6.60 -1.49 5.84
C ALA A 162 6.58 -1.56 4.31
N SER A 163 5.68 -0.78 3.69
CA SER A 163 5.61 -0.60 2.23
C SER A 163 5.28 -1.84 1.40
N ALA A 164 4.65 -2.87 2.00
CA ALA A 164 4.16 -4.06 1.30
C ALA A 164 2.91 -3.78 0.44
N THR A 165 3.00 -2.80 -0.44
CA THR A 165 1.98 -2.46 -1.45
C THR A 165 2.58 -2.60 -2.84
N ASP A 166 1.76 -3.01 -3.81
CA ASP A 166 2.21 -3.13 -5.20
C ASP A 166 2.84 -1.83 -5.72
N TYR A 167 2.27 -0.68 -5.33
CA TYR A 167 2.81 0.64 -5.70
C TYR A 167 4.25 0.82 -5.24
N MET A 168 4.55 0.58 -3.96
CA MET A 168 5.90 0.81 -3.43
C MET A 168 6.90 -0.23 -3.96
N ILE A 169 6.46 -1.47 -4.14
CA ILE A 169 7.26 -2.52 -4.75
C ILE A 169 7.65 -2.13 -6.19
N ASP A 170 6.68 -1.68 -6.99
CA ASP A 170 6.94 -1.26 -8.37
C ASP A 170 7.73 0.06 -8.43
N TYR A 171 7.59 0.93 -7.43
CA TYR A 171 8.41 2.12 -7.26
C TYR A 171 9.90 1.76 -7.12
N PHE A 172 10.24 0.85 -6.21
CA PHE A 172 11.63 0.37 -6.03
C PHE A 172 12.13 -0.43 -7.22
N ARG A 173 11.26 -1.14 -7.95
CA ARG A 173 11.69 -1.84 -9.18
C ARG A 173 12.00 -0.84 -10.29
N ARG A 174 11.20 0.22 -10.44
CA ARG A 174 11.36 1.22 -11.51
C ARG A 174 12.68 1.97 -11.44
N ASP A 175 13.20 2.25 -10.25
CA ASP A 175 14.50 2.92 -10.07
C ASP A 175 15.66 1.92 -9.92
N ARG A 176 15.43 0.64 -10.22
CA ARG A 176 16.40 -0.46 -10.05
C ARG A 176 16.96 -0.53 -8.63
N PHE A 177 16.09 -0.33 -7.65
CA PHE A 177 16.33 -0.44 -6.22
C PHE A 177 17.31 0.61 -5.66
N VAL A 178 17.58 1.69 -6.40
CA VAL A 178 18.56 2.71 -6.01
C VAL A 178 18.14 3.38 -4.70
N GLN A 179 16.88 3.78 -4.55
CA GLN A 179 16.44 4.38 -3.29
C GLN A 179 16.42 3.39 -2.12
N ALA A 180 16.11 2.12 -2.37
CA ALA A 180 16.22 1.08 -1.35
C ALA A 180 17.67 0.98 -0.85
N GLU A 181 18.65 0.96 -1.76
CA GLU A 181 20.07 0.95 -1.39
C GLU A 181 20.47 2.16 -0.55
N THR A 182 20.13 3.38 -1.01
CA THR A 182 20.45 4.62 -0.29
C THR A 182 19.87 4.60 1.12
N TYR A 183 18.60 4.22 1.26
CA TYR A 183 17.96 4.17 2.57
C TYR A 183 18.57 3.11 3.49
N LEU A 184 18.92 1.92 2.98
CA LEU A 184 19.57 0.88 3.80
C LEU A 184 20.95 1.33 4.32
N ARG A 185 21.67 2.14 3.54
CA ARG A 185 22.98 2.71 3.92
C ARG A 185 22.87 3.81 4.97
N GLU A 186 21.89 4.69 4.83
CA GLU A 186 21.82 5.95 5.59
C GLU A 186 20.77 5.93 6.71
N GLY A 187 19.75 5.09 6.58
CA GLY A 187 18.62 5.01 7.51
C GLY A 187 18.99 4.40 8.86
N PRO A 188 18.20 4.70 9.91
CA PRO A 188 18.50 4.24 11.27
C PRO A 188 18.30 2.72 11.39
N SER A 189 19.21 2.06 12.13
CA SER A 189 19.08 0.64 12.47
C SER A 189 17.93 0.38 13.42
N LEU A 190 17.31 -0.80 13.31
CA LEU A 190 16.23 -1.19 14.19
C LEU A 190 16.76 -1.36 15.63
N PRO A 191 16.11 -0.77 16.66
CA PRO A 191 16.54 -0.95 18.05
C PRO A 191 16.55 -2.43 18.47
N PRO A 192 17.52 -2.89 19.30
CA PRO A 192 17.70 -4.30 19.62
C PRO A 192 16.45 -5.00 20.16
N GLU A 193 15.65 -4.31 20.97
CA GLU A 193 14.41 -4.83 21.55
C GLU A 193 13.34 -5.11 20.48
N HIS A 194 13.20 -4.22 19.51
CA HIS A 194 12.29 -4.37 18.38
C HIS A 194 12.78 -5.44 17.41
N ARG A 195 14.10 -5.51 17.20
CA ARG A 195 14.74 -6.56 16.42
C ARG A 195 14.48 -7.94 17.01
N ALA A 196 14.70 -8.10 18.30
CA ALA A 196 14.43 -9.36 19.01
C ALA A 196 12.96 -9.78 18.88
N ALA A 197 12.03 -8.84 19.05
CA ALA A 197 10.60 -9.10 18.91
C ALA A 197 10.22 -9.57 17.49
N MET A 198 10.76 -8.93 16.46
CA MET A 198 10.48 -9.30 15.07
C MET A 198 11.03 -10.68 14.72
N LEU A 199 12.22 -11.04 15.21
CA LEU A 199 12.87 -12.32 14.92
C LEU A 199 12.06 -13.53 15.41
N VAL A 200 11.26 -13.41 16.47
CA VAL A 200 10.50 -14.54 17.06
C VAL A 200 9.65 -15.29 16.02
N GLY A 201 9.09 -14.59 15.03
CA GLY A 201 8.22 -15.22 14.03
C GLY A 201 8.77 -15.24 12.59
N VAL A 202 9.93 -14.64 12.31
CA VAL A 202 10.56 -14.73 10.98
C VAL A 202 11.13 -16.15 10.80
N PRO A 203 11.02 -16.84 9.65
CA PRO A 203 11.70 -18.13 9.42
C PRO A 203 13.23 -18.03 9.49
N ASP A 204 13.92 -19.02 10.06
CA ASP A 204 15.38 -18.98 10.32
C ASP A 204 16.21 -18.65 9.06
N GLU A 205 15.83 -19.20 7.91
CA GLU A 205 16.52 -19.00 6.63
C GLU A 205 16.33 -17.58 6.04
N LEU A 206 15.38 -16.82 6.57
CA LEU A 206 15.12 -15.43 6.17
C LEU A 206 15.80 -14.43 7.13
N ARG A 207 16.23 -14.86 8.32
CA ARG A 207 16.78 -13.97 9.35
C ARG A 207 18.24 -13.59 9.06
N ALA A 208 18.57 -12.34 9.31
CA ALA A 208 19.96 -11.94 9.54
C ALA A 208 20.44 -12.34 10.95
N SER A 209 21.69 -12.77 11.07
CA SER A 209 22.29 -13.16 12.36
C SER A 209 22.38 -12.00 13.35
N ASP A 210 22.86 -10.84 12.90
CA ASP A 210 22.92 -9.60 13.69
C ASP A 210 22.59 -8.36 12.84
N ALA A 211 22.48 -7.19 13.46
CA ALA A 211 22.07 -5.96 12.78
C ALA A 211 23.13 -5.43 11.78
N THR A 212 24.41 -5.61 12.06
CA THR A 212 25.50 -5.15 11.18
C THR A 212 25.55 -6.03 9.93
N GLN A 213 25.61 -7.35 10.12
CA GLN A 213 25.53 -8.33 9.04
C GLN A 213 24.19 -8.22 8.29
N GLY A 214 23.12 -7.89 9.00
CA GLY A 214 21.79 -7.68 8.42
C GLY A 214 21.76 -6.51 7.45
N ARG A 215 22.31 -5.35 7.84
CA ARG A 215 22.45 -4.19 6.93
C ARG A 215 23.31 -4.54 5.72
N GLU A 216 24.47 -5.16 5.94
CA GLU A 216 25.38 -5.53 4.84
C GLU A 216 24.73 -6.51 3.87
N ALA A 217 24.06 -7.54 4.38
CA ALA A 217 23.34 -8.52 3.59
C ALA A 217 22.15 -7.88 2.84
N ALA A 218 21.45 -6.93 3.45
CA ALA A 218 20.33 -6.23 2.83
C ALA A 218 20.82 -5.38 1.64
N ILE A 219 21.91 -4.64 1.84
CA ILE A 219 22.58 -3.87 0.77
C ILE A 219 23.07 -4.82 -0.34
N ALA A 220 23.70 -5.95 0.02
CA ALA A 220 24.17 -6.94 -0.94
C ALA A 220 23.01 -7.55 -1.75
N ALA A 221 21.86 -7.82 -1.12
CA ALA A 221 20.66 -8.31 -1.80
C ALA A 221 20.13 -7.29 -2.82
N VAL A 222 20.16 -6.00 -2.49
CA VAL A 222 19.79 -4.90 -3.41
C VAL A 222 20.73 -4.83 -4.60
N ILE A 223 22.04 -4.86 -4.35
CA ILE A 223 23.06 -4.85 -5.41
C ILE A 223 22.88 -6.06 -6.32
N ALA A 224 22.75 -7.26 -5.75
CA ALA A 224 22.55 -8.48 -6.52
C ALA A 224 21.27 -8.43 -7.38
N ALA A 225 20.17 -7.91 -6.84
CA ALA A 225 18.92 -7.74 -7.59
C ALA A 225 19.10 -6.78 -8.78
N ARG A 226 19.83 -5.68 -8.58
CA ARG A 226 20.13 -4.73 -9.67
C ARG A 226 21.05 -5.32 -10.73
N ASP A 227 22.09 -6.05 -10.33
CA ASP A 227 23.10 -6.61 -11.21
C ASP A 227 22.53 -7.77 -12.06
N THR A 228 21.59 -8.53 -11.50
CA THR A 228 20.88 -9.61 -12.19
C THR A 228 19.63 -9.14 -12.93
N SER A 229 19.31 -7.84 -12.87
CA SER A 229 18.16 -7.21 -13.55
C SER A 229 16.81 -7.87 -13.25
N VAL A 230 16.61 -8.33 -12.00
CA VAL A 230 15.34 -8.94 -11.56
C VAL A 230 14.24 -7.90 -11.33
N ASP A 231 14.54 -6.60 -11.50
CA ASP A 231 13.54 -5.54 -11.48
C ASP A 231 12.43 -5.74 -12.50
N LEU A 232 12.70 -6.43 -13.62
CA LEU A 232 11.70 -6.80 -14.62
C LEU A 232 11.13 -8.22 -14.46
N ASP A 233 11.65 -9.02 -13.52
CA ASP A 233 11.28 -10.43 -13.36
C ASP A 233 10.04 -10.61 -12.46
N PRO A 234 8.88 -11.00 -13.02
CA PRO A 234 7.66 -11.23 -12.26
C PRO A 234 7.75 -12.48 -11.35
N GLN A 235 8.54 -13.49 -11.70
CA GLN A 235 8.70 -14.70 -10.90
C GLN A 235 9.53 -14.43 -9.66
N TRP A 236 10.62 -13.67 -9.81
CA TRP A 236 11.40 -13.19 -8.68
C TRP A 236 10.54 -12.37 -7.70
N ARG A 237 9.75 -11.42 -8.22
CA ARG A 237 8.81 -10.65 -7.40
C ARG A 237 7.83 -11.54 -6.66
N ALA A 238 7.22 -12.51 -7.35
CA ALA A 238 6.28 -13.44 -6.75
C ALA A 238 6.93 -14.26 -5.63
N ALA A 239 8.16 -14.75 -5.83
CA ALA A 239 8.90 -15.48 -4.81
C ALA A 239 9.18 -14.63 -3.56
N ARG A 240 9.59 -13.35 -3.73
CA ARG A 240 9.76 -12.43 -2.60
C ARG A 240 8.45 -12.12 -1.87
N LEU A 241 7.33 -12.03 -2.59
CA LEU A 241 6.02 -11.89 -1.95
C LEU A 241 5.62 -13.15 -1.16
N GLN A 242 5.97 -14.35 -1.63
CA GLN A 242 5.77 -15.58 -0.85
C GLN A 242 6.62 -15.58 0.43
N ASP A 243 7.87 -15.11 0.36
CA ASP A 243 8.71 -14.95 1.55
C ASP A 243 8.14 -13.92 2.52
N TYR A 244 7.60 -12.80 2.03
CA TYR A 244 6.91 -11.82 2.86
C TYR A 244 5.70 -12.40 3.61
N LEU A 245 4.89 -13.24 2.97
CA LEU A 245 3.72 -13.88 3.60
C LEU A 245 4.10 -14.83 4.75
N ARG A 246 5.37 -15.24 4.82
CA ARG A 246 5.92 -16.08 5.90
C ARG A 246 6.45 -15.25 7.06
N VAL A 247 6.55 -13.93 6.91
CA VAL A 247 6.93 -12.99 7.97
C VAL A 247 5.67 -12.51 8.71
N PRO A 248 5.67 -12.48 10.06
CA PRO A 248 4.54 -11.98 10.83
C PRO A 248 4.23 -10.51 10.51
N HIS A 249 2.94 -10.16 10.48
CA HIS A 249 2.41 -8.83 10.22
C HIS A 249 1.17 -8.54 11.07
#